data_AF-A0A6N6KGJ7-F1
#
_entry.id   AF-A0A6N6KGJ7-F1
#
_cell.length_a   1.000
_cell.length_b   1.000
_cell.length_c   1.000
_cell.angle_alpha   90.00
_cell.angle_beta   90.00
_cell.angle_gamma   90.00
#
_symmetry.space_group_name_H-M   'P 1'
#
loop_
_entity.id
_entity.type
_entity.pdbx_description
1 polymer ?
#
loop_
_entity_poly.entity_id
_entity_poly.type
_entity_poly.pdbx_seq_one_letter_code
_entity_poly.pdbx_strand_id
1 'polypeptide(L)'
;MKFRFPFFNTTTGVVLLSLLIVFFFSTCENNSSETDLGLVENATPASEVPHDVTASDTAYPQVTLTQLAKFAWKEFIALNHPADPNHRGQAAAGSTFGDTSGDAMVWETYWHRVEMFPYNQNPVNDNGKAKITGKPDYKYDPAAFTFKGSYSGSGTGDSTLWNNLDENNELNVDEMFSHEVSDENRILYEAKMNEDGFNYILAKQLYKSATRDQYLNETKKPANLAKYANKCNVTANDILCLPCGTDSGGEGNIEIKAAWKKLNHGEDKSRYYTNQVIHYQSVGGERKYMVEEYGLIGLHIIHKTVNFPSYVFATFEHIDNDTAQLAYIDEITQNNRGSGDTAGDTVLNVKRVHAIPSDVESVNSSMQGSSPVKGTVFENYKLVGVQAYPIDFSKLDSGNSSEVATYYLANLAIESNQELQTFRGLKSAQDDDKNNMYYNGDINMGGCMGCHGVGQISGSDFNFLIKNGPFTAPEVVGDQGTISLRNINTYADVQAMFNDYVKLNGIGINGSPHKAFWNTLSYNDFINGNVPNVGIKICTCGDSEKSAIVQILKGSYDGIGEMPFGGPYFPDEQVEKFAKWIDDGCPEK
;
A
#
# COMPACT_ATOMS: atom_id res chain seq x y z
N MET A 1 -15.29 -61.02 -46.98
CA MET A 1 -15.36 -61.25 -48.44
C MET A 1 -13.92 -61.47 -48.93
N LYS A 2 -13.63 -62.60 -49.58
CA LYS A 2 -12.28 -62.99 -50.06
C LYS A 2 -11.82 -62.09 -51.21
N PHE A 3 -10.53 -61.71 -51.27
CA PHE A 3 -9.53 -62.21 -52.26
C PHE A 3 -8.34 -61.26 -52.53
N ARG A 4 -7.14 -61.88 -52.53
CA ARG A 4 -5.96 -61.75 -53.44
C ARG A 4 -5.11 -60.46 -53.54
N PHE A 5 -3.81 -60.66 -53.29
CA PHE A 5 -2.63 -59.96 -53.86
C PHE A 5 -2.48 -60.22 -55.39
N PRO A 6 -1.74 -59.37 -56.16
CA PRO A 6 -0.30 -59.60 -56.41
C PRO A 6 0.63 -58.37 -56.63
N PHE A 7 1.92 -58.66 -56.44
CA PHE A 7 3.23 -58.03 -56.75
C PHE A 7 3.42 -57.06 -57.94
N PHE A 8 4.38 -56.09 -57.79
CA PHE A 8 5.58 -55.79 -58.63
C PHE A 8 6.48 -54.73 -57.91
N ASN A 9 7.71 -55.06 -57.44
CA ASN A 9 9.07 -54.67 -57.93
C ASN A 9 9.24 -53.20 -58.41
N THR A 10 10.23 -52.37 -58.01
CA THR A 10 11.68 -52.56 -57.76
C THR A 10 12.35 -51.35 -57.02
N THR A 11 13.43 -51.63 -56.26
CA THR A 11 14.65 -50.81 -55.92
C THR A 11 14.48 -49.44 -55.23
N THR A 12 15.16 -49.10 -54.11
CA THR A 12 16.62 -49.15 -53.84
C THR A 12 16.92 -48.95 -52.33
N GLY A 13 18.09 -49.42 -51.88
CA GLY A 13 18.74 -49.40 -50.53
C GLY A 13 18.25 -48.44 -49.43
N VAL A 14 18.32 -48.78 -48.14
CA VAL A 14 19.56 -48.98 -47.36
C VAL A 14 19.33 -49.92 -46.15
N VAL A 15 20.40 -50.63 -45.79
CA VAL A 15 20.54 -51.69 -44.79
C VAL A 15 20.72 -51.14 -43.36
N LEU A 16 19.91 -51.70 -42.46
CA LEU A 16 20.06 -52.01 -41.02
C LEU A 16 20.94 -51.15 -40.09
N LEU A 17 20.34 -50.75 -38.95
CA LEU A 17 20.76 -51.30 -37.65
C LEU A 17 19.60 -51.34 -36.61
N SER A 18 19.17 -52.57 -36.33
CA SER A 18 18.63 -53.13 -35.06
C SER A 18 17.56 -52.38 -34.25
N LEU A 19 16.32 -52.90 -34.35
CA LEU A 19 15.33 -52.87 -33.26
C LEU A 19 15.72 -53.87 -32.15
N LEU A 20 15.52 -53.47 -30.90
CA LEU A 20 15.04 -54.39 -29.87
C LEU A 20 13.72 -53.83 -29.32
N ILE A 21 12.64 -54.54 -29.62
CA ILE A 21 11.29 -54.31 -29.12
C ILE A 21 11.19 -54.96 -27.74
N VAL A 22 10.72 -54.21 -26.74
CA VAL A 22 10.04 -54.77 -25.58
C VAL A 22 8.62 -54.21 -25.59
N PHE A 23 7.65 -55.12 -25.73
CA PHE A 23 6.22 -54.85 -25.64
C PHE A 23 5.85 -54.47 -24.20
N PHE A 24 5.12 -53.37 -24.03
CA PHE A 24 4.18 -53.21 -22.93
C PHE A 24 2.82 -52.79 -23.48
N PHE A 25 1.79 -53.41 -22.90
CA PHE A 25 0.39 -53.34 -23.31
C PHE A 25 -0.21 -51.95 -23.07
N SER A 26 -1.09 -51.58 -24.00
CA SER A 26 -1.98 -50.43 -24.00
C SER A 26 -2.90 -50.37 -22.77
N THR A 27 -2.94 -49.21 -22.12
CA THR A 27 -4.19 -48.61 -21.60
C THR A 27 -4.29 -47.20 -22.18
N CYS A 28 -5.44 -46.88 -22.78
CA CYS A 28 -5.71 -45.57 -23.38
C CYS A 28 -5.59 -44.45 -22.33
N GLU A 29 -4.62 -43.57 -22.50
CA GLU A 29 -4.71 -42.19 -22.04
C GLU A 29 -4.92 -41.31 -23.28
N ASN A 30 -6.01 -40.55 -23.27
CA ASN A 30 -6.28 -39.52 -24.25
C ASN A 30 -5.28 -38.39 -24.04
N ASN A 31 -4.18 -38.42 -24.80
CA ASN A 31 -3.36 -37.24 -25.02
C ASN A 31 -4.18 -36.24 -25.86
N SER A 32 -4.92 -35.35 -25.20
CA SER A 32 -5.21 -34.04 -25.78
C SER A 32 -3.94 -33.20 -25.63
N SER A 33 -3.30 -32.96 -26.76
CA SER A 33 -2.20 -32.01 -26.95
C SER A 33 -2.42 -30.73 -26.14
N GLU A 34 -1.48 -30.41 -25.26
CA GLU A 34 -1.24 -29.06 -24.78
C GLU A 34 -0.99 -28.18 -26.00
N THR A 35 -2.02 -27.42 -26.39
CA THR A 35 -1.85 -26.27 -27.27
C THR A 35 -1.07 -25.23 -26.50
N ASP A 36 0.18 -25.06 -26.90
CA ASP A 36 1.03 -23.91 -26.68
C ASP A 36 0.19 -22.61 -26.58
N LEU A 37 0.04 -22.11 -25.36
CA LEU A 37 -0.85 -21.02 -25.00
C LEU A 37 -0.22 -19.67 -25.37
N GLY A 38 -0.19 -19.36 -26.67
CA GLY A 38 -0.38 -18.01 -27.23
C GLY A 38 0.24 -16.80 -26.52
N LEU A 39 1.44 -16.92 -25.95
CA LEU A 39 2.28 -15.77 -25.56
C LEU A 39 3.63 -15.77 -26.29
N VAL A 40 3.81 -16.65 -27.28
CA VAL A 40 5.02 -16.70 -28.10
C VAL A 40 4.66 -16.75 -29.58
N GLU A 41 4.26 -15.61 -30.15
CA GLU A 41 4.52 -15.29 -31.57
C GLU A 41 4.24 -13.81 -31.86
N ASN A 42 5.32 -13.02 -32.01
CA ASN A 42 5.38 -11.75 -32.76
C ASN A 42 4.49 -10.56 -32.37
N ALA A 43 4.06 -10.41 -31.12
CA ALA A 43 3.60 -9.13 -30.61
C ALA A 43 4.78 -8.39 -29.95
N THR A 44 5.09 -7.17 -30.41
CA THR A 44 5.88 -6.20 -29.65
C THR A 44 5.41 -6.20 -28.19
N PRO A 45 6.29 -6.19 -27.16
CA PRO A 45 5.84 -6.07 -25.77
C PRO A 45 4.94 -4.84 -25.69
N ALA A 46 3.65 -5.06 -25.43
CA ALA A 46 2.67 -4.00 -25.59
C ALA A 46 2.93 -2.96 -24.50
N SER A 47 3.55 -1.85 -24.89
CA SER A 47 3.71 -0.65 -24.08
C SER A 47 2.39 0.08 -23.83
N GLU A 48 1.29 -0.46 -24.37
CA GLU A 48 -0.07 0.03 -24.24
C GLU A 48 -0.82 -0.81 -23.19
N VAL A 49 -1.53 -0.13 -22.30
CA VAL A 49 -2.34 -0.79 -21.29
C VAL A 49 -3.52 -1.49 -21.97
N PRO A 50 -3.82 -2.76 -21.66
CA PRO A 50 -4.93 -3.46 -22.30
C PRO A 50 -6.28 -2.85 -21.88
N HIS A 51 -7.09 -2.40 -22.85
CA HIS A 51 -8.40 -1.75 -22.60
C HIS A 51 -9.46 -2.67 -21.98
N ASP A 52 -9.36 -3.98 -22.19
CA ASP A 52 -10.25 -4.98 -21.59
C ASP A 52 -9.64 -6.40 -21.70
N VAL A 53 -10.26 -7.37 -21.01
CA VAL A 53 -9.97 -8.80 -21.20
C VAL A 53 -10.62 -9.27 -22.50
N THR A 54 -9.91 -9.11 -23.61
CA THR A 54 -10.32 -9.64 -24.92
C THR A 54 -9.87 -11.09 -25.04
N ALA A 55 -10.64 -12.03 -24.49
CA ALA A 55 -10.43 -13.45 -24.79
C ALA A 55 -10.91 -13.71 -26.23
N SER A 56 -10.00 -13.97 -27.17
CA SER A 56 -10.35 -14.31 -28.55
C SER A 56 -11.30 -15.52 -28.65
N ASP A 57 -11.31 -16.39 -27.64
CA ASP A 57 -11.94 -17.72 -27.70
C ASP A 57 -12.82 -18.08 -26.49
N THR A 58 -13.10 -17.17 -25.55
CA THR A 58 -13.97 -17.42 -24.38
C THR A 58 -15.12 -16.44 -24.34
N ALA A 59 -16.36 -16.94 -24.35
CA ALA A 59 -17.54 -16.10 -24.23
C ALA A 59 -17.59 -15.47 -22.82
N TYR A 60 -17.58 -14.15 -22.74
CA TYR A 60 -17.90 -13.45 -21.49
C TYR A 60 -19.29 -13.92 -20.99
N PRO A 61 -19.48 -14.21 -19.69
CA PRO A 61 -18.57 -13.96 -18.55
C PRO A 61 -17.71 -15.17 -18.11
N GLN A 62 -17.39 -16.13 -18.98
CA GLN A 62 -16.67 -17.36 -18.59
C GLN A 62 -15.15 -17.20 -18.42
N VAL A 63 -14.66 -16.00 -18.06
CA VAL A 63 -13.23 -15.70 -17.96
C VAL A 63 -12.62 -16.44 -16.76
N THR A 64 -11.51 -17.14 -16.97
CA THR A 64 -10.82 -17.90 -15.92
C THR A 64 -9.86 -17.02 -15.11
N LEU A 65 -9.49 -17.48 -13.90
CA LEU A 65 -8.48 -16.81 -13.08
C LEU A 65 -7.12 -16.72 -13.80
N THR A 66 -6.76 -17.74 -14.58
CA THR A 66 -5.55 -17.71 -15.44
C THR A 66 -5.61 -16.58 -16.48
N GLN A 67 -6.77 -16.34 -17.10
CA GLN A 67 -6.93 -15.25 -18.08
C GLN A 67 -6.87 -13.87 -17.41
N LEU A 68 -7.50 -13.72 -16.24
CA LEU A 68 -7.42 -12.50 -15.42
C LEU A 68 -5.99 -12.22 -14.96
N ALA A 69 -5.25 -13.25 -14.53
CA ALA A 69 -3.85 -13.11 -14.15
C ALA A 69 -2.96 -12.69 -15.32
N LYS A 70 -3.20 -13.23 -16.53
CA LYS A 70 -2.51 -12.78 -17.75
C LYS A 70 -2.83 -11.34 -18.11
N PHE A 71 -4.09 -10.91 -17.93
CA PHE A 71 -4.49 -9.51 -18.12
C PHE A 71 -3.76 -8.60 -17.12
N ALA A 72 -3.78 -8.94 -15.83
CA ALA A 72 -3.07 -8.20 -14.79
C ALA A 72 -1.57 -8.04 -15.07
N TRP A 73 -0.91 -9.10 -15.53
CA TRP A 73 0.51 -9.01 -15.92
C TRP A 73 0.75 -8.14 -17.17
N LYS A 74 -0.18 -8.12 -18.13
CA LYS A 74 -0.09 -7.18 -19.27
C LYS A 74 -0.19 -5.73 -18.80
N GLU A 75 -1.11 -5.43 -17.88
CA GLU A 75 -1.22 -4.11 -17.25
C GLU A 75 0.08 -3.75 -16.51
N PHE A 76 0.58 -4.66 -15.67
CA PHE A 76 1.81 -4.44 -14.91
C PHE A 76 3.00 -4.16 -15.83
N ILE A 77 3.12 -4.89 -16.95
CA ILE A 77 4.18 -4.67 -17.93
C ILE A 77 4.03 -3.28 -18.56
N ALA A 78 2.87 -2.96 -19.13
CA ALA A 78 2.62 -1.68 -19.79
C ALA A 78 2.86 -0.48 -18.86
N LEU A 79 2.39 -0.58 -17.61
CA LEU A 79 2.51 0.47 -16.61
C LEU A 79 3.93 0.68 -16.07
N ASN A 80 4.81 -0.33 -16.20
CA ASN A 80 6.20 -0.27 -15.76
C ASN A 80 7.19 -0.19 -16.94
N HIS A 81 6.74 0.33 -18.08
CA HIS A 81 7.63 0.89 -19.10
C HIS A 81 8.15 2.27 -18.68
N PRO A 82 9.32 2.72 -19.19
CA PRO A 82 9.74 4.12 -19.10
C PRO A 82 8.64 5.06 -19.62
N ALA A 83 8.31 6.09 -18.84
CA ALA A 83 7.29 7.08 -19.22
C ALA A 83 7.75 8.02 -20.35
N ASP A 84 6.83 8.45 -21.20
CA ASP A 84 7.06 9.52 -22.17
C ASP A 84 7.22 10.85 -21.43
N PRO A 85 8.37 11.55 -21.55
CA PRO A 85 8.57 12.85 -20.92
C PRO A 85 7.61 13.94 -21.44
N ASN A 86 6.93 13.70 -22.57
CA ASN A 86 6.00 14.64 -23.20
C ASN A 86 4.52 14.25 -23.05
N HIS A 87 4.20 13.06 -22.53
CA HIS A 87 2.81 12.66 -22.29
C HIS A 87 2.72 11.74 -21.05
N ARG A 88 2.32 12.32 -19.92
CA ARG A 88 2.05 11.60 -18.67
C ARG A 88 1.07 10.46 -18.89
N GLY A 89 1.40 9.28 -18.38
CA GLY A 89 0.58 8.10 -18.48
C GLY A 89 0.74 7.32 -19.79
N GLN A 90 1.72 7.66 -20.61
CA GLN A 90 2.09 6.88 -21.79
C GLN A 90 3.54 6.39 -21.69
N ALA A 91 3.83 5.25 -22.30
CA ALA A 91 5.19 4.76 -22.44
C ALA A 91 5.97 5.57 -23.49
N ALA A 92 7.24 5.83 -23.22
CA ALA A 92 8.12 6.44 -24.21
C ALA A 92 8.22 5.53 -25.46
N ALA A 93 8.11 6.15 -26.64
CA ALA A 93 8.15 5.42 -27.91
C ALA A 93 9.44 4.61 -28.06
N GLY A 94 9.31 3.30 -28.31
CA GLY A 94 10.45 2.38 -28.45
C GLY A 94 11.17 2.04 -27.14
N SER A 95 10.61 2.41 -26.00
CA SER A 95 11.13 2.01 -24.68
C SER A 95 11.10 0.50 -24.50
N THR A 96 12.02 0.01 -23.66
CA THR A 96 12.10 -1.41 -23.31
C THR A 96 11.60 -1.60 -21.89
N PHE A 97 10.74 -2.59 -21.68
CA PHE A 97 10.29 -2.97 -20.35
C PHE A 97 11.48 -3.31 -19.45
N GLY A 98 11.43 -2.85 -18.19
CA GLY A 98 12.50 -3.09 -17.21
C GLY A 98 13.72 -2.18 -17.33
N ASP A 99 13.74 -1.24 -18.28
CA ASP A 99 14.69 -0.13 -18.25
C ASP A 99 14.29 0.86 -17.15
N THR A 100 15.03 0.85 -16.04
CA THR A 100 14.81 1.72 -14.89
C THR A 100 15.70 2.96 -14.89
N SER A 101 16.38 3.26 -16.01
CA SER A 101 17.27 4.42 -16.11
C SER A 101 16.53 5.74 -16.36
N GLY A 102 15.23 5.67 -16.69
CA GLY A 102 14.35 6.83 -16.85
C GLY A 102 13.98 7.51 -15.53
N ASP A 103 13.36 8.68 -15.64
CA ASP A 103 12.91 9.50 -14.49
C ASP A 103 11.68 8.92 -13.79
N ALA A 104 10.83 8.19 -14.53
CA ALA A 104 9.65 7.51 -14.02
C ALA A 104 9.17 6.40 -14.96
N MET A 105 8.40 5.49 -14.40
CA MET A 105 7.53 4.55 -15.09
C MET A 105 6.20 5.19 -15.45
N VAL A 106 5.47 4.61 -16.40
CA VAL A 106 4.18 5.11 -16.89
C VAL A 106 3.23 5.45 -15.74
N TRP A 107 2.98 4.50 -14.82
CA TRP A 107 2.03 4.73 -13.72
C TRP A 107 2.49 5.82 -12.74
N GLU A 108 3.79 6.00 -12.53
CA GLU A 108 4.32 7.02 -11.62
C GLU A 108 3.96 8.43 -12.13
N THR A 109 3.77 8.57 -13.44
CA THR A 109 3.34 9.83 -14.05
C THR A 109 1.83 10.04 -14.05
N TYR A 110 1.00 9.12 -13.53
CA TYR A 110 -0.43 9.39 -13.30
C TYR A 110 -0.66 10.50 -12.27
N TRP A 111 -1.87 11.08 -12.24
CA TRP A 111 -2.17 12.24 -11.40
C TRP A 111 -2.38 11.81 -9.96
N HIS A 112 -1.62 12.42 -9.06
CA HIS A 112 -1.70 12.15 -7.63
C HIS A 112 -3.00 12.68 -7.02
N ARG A 113 -3.46 12.08 -5.92
CA ARG A 113 -4.73 12.45 -5.26
C ARG A 113 -4.86 13.96 -4.98
N VAL A 114 -3.77 14.63 -4.58
CA VAL A 114 -3.75 16.08 -4.33
C VAL A 114 -3.70 16.93 -5.61
N GLU A 115 -3.19 16.42 -6.73
CA GLU A 115 -3.27 17.14 -8.02
C GLU A 115 -4.73 17.22 -8.50
N MET A 116 -5.50 16.18 -8.21
CA MET A 116 -6.90 16.04 -8.60
C MET A 116 -7.87 16.74 -7.65
N PHE A 117 -7.61 16.66 -6.34
CA PHE A 117 -8.45 17.29 -5.30
C PHE A 117 -7.60 18.16 -4.34
N PRO A 118 -6.98 19.23 -4.84
CA PRO A 118 -6.13 20.10 -4.03
C PRO A 118 -6.93 20.93 -3.02
N TYR A 119 -6.25 21.48 -2.01
CA TYR A 119 -6.87 22.27 -0.95
C TYR A 119 -7.70 23.46 -1.48
N ASN A 120 -7.20 24.11 -2.54
CA ASN A 120 -7.80 25.29 -3.13
C ASN A 120 -8.87 24.97 -4.18
N GLN A 121 -9.21 23.69 -4.37
CA GLN A 121 -10.16 23.22 -5.38
C GLN A 121 -9.81 23.71 -6.81
N ASN A 122 -8.51 23.88 -7.10
CA ASN A 122 -7.99 24.28 -8.41
C ASN A 122 -6.97 23.25 -8.92
N PRO A 123 -7.46 22.12 -9.47
CA PRO A 123 -6.60 21.03 -9.93
C PRO A 123 -5.74 21.42 -11.13
N VAL A 124 -4.64 20.69 -11.32
CA VAL A 124 -3.70 20.93 -12.44
C VAL A 124 -4.38 20.54 -13.76
N ASN A 125 -4.69 21.53 -14.60
CA ASN A 125 -5.38 21.30 -15.87
C ASN A 125 -4.89 22.25 -16.97
N ASP A 126 -5.10 21.86 -18.23
CA ASP A 126 -4.96 22.69 -19.41
C ASP A 126 -6.32 22.74 -20.14
N ASN A 127 -6.95 23.91 -20.16
CA ASN A 127 -8.26 24.14 -20.77
C ASN A 127 -9.36 23.15 -20.34
N GLY A 128 -9.40 22.79 -19.04
CA GLY A 128 -10.40 21.87 -18.49
C GLY A 128 -10.12 20.38 -18.76
N LYS A 129 -8.91 20.05 -19.24
CA LYS A 129 -8.39 18.69 -19.38
C LYS A 129 -7.17 18.47 -18.51
N ALA A 130 -6.88 17.23 -18.17
CA ALA A 130 -5.71 16.86 -17.39
C ALA A 130 -4.45 17.43 -18.06
N LYS A 131 -3.57 18.06 -17.29
CA LYS A 131 -2.31 18.58 -17.85
C LYS A 131 -1.35 17.41 -18.10
N ILE A 132 -1.19 17.03 -19.36
CA ILE A 132 -0.42 15.84 -19.79
C ILE A 132 1.11 16.06 -19.83
N THR A 133 1.60 17.29 -19.62
CA THR A 133 3.03 17.61 -19.67
C THR A 133 3.54 18.23 -18.38
N GLY A 134 4.82 18.00 -18.09
CA GLY A 134 5.54 18.59 -16.95
C GLY A 134 5.37 17.81 -15.65
N LYS A 135 6.23 18.16 -14.68
CA LYS A 135 6.24 17.56 -13.35
C LYS A 135 4.96 17.88 -12.55
N PRO A 136 4.63 17.07 -11.52
CA PRO A 136 3.46 17.28 -10.68
C PRO A 136 3.50 18.61 -9.91
N ASP A 137 2.32 19.08 -9.51
CA ASP A 137 2.14 20.27 -8.67
C ASP A 137 1.21 19.93 -7.49
N TYR A 138 1.84 19.65 -6.35
CA TYR A 138 1.16 19.23 -5.12
C TYR A 138 0.71 20.46 -4.32
N LYS A 139 -0.61 20.61 -4.13
CA LYS A 139 -1.21 21.79 -3.49
C LYS A 139 -1.98 21.41 -2.22
N TYR A 140 -1.26 21.26 -1.11
CA TYR A 140 -1.88 21.23 0.22
C TYR A 140 -2.11 22.65 0.76
N ASP A 141 -2.93 22.74 1.81
CA ASP A 141 -3.15 23.98 2.55
C ASP A 141 -1.81 24.45 3.14
N PRO A 142 -1.36 25.69 2.89
CA PRO A 142 -0.18 26.22 3.54
C PRO A 142 -0.24 26.13 5.08
N ALA A 143 -1.44 26.14 5.68
CA ALA A 143 -1.62 25.96 7.12
C ALA A 143 -1.39 24.51 7.59
N ALA A 144 -1.41 23.52 6.69
CA ALA A 144 -1.04 22.15 7.00
C ALA A 144 0.45 22.02 7.34
N PHE A 145 1.27 23.00 6.94
CA PHE A 145 2.66 23.13 7.34
C PHE A 145 2.77 24.24 8.41
N THR A 146 3.60 24.02 9.43
CA THR A 146 3.81 25.02 10.51
C THR A 146 4.66 26.22 10.07
N PHE A 147 4.96 26.36 8.77
CA PHE A 147 5.72 27.46 8.20
C PHE A 147 4.84 28.46 7.43
N LYS A 148 4.98 29.75 7.72
CA LYS A 148 4.33 30.84 6.96
C LYS A 148 5.07 31.11 5.65
N GLY A 149 4.66 30.42 4.58
CA GLY A 149 5.06 30.73 3.20
C GLY A 149 4.50 29.70 2.21
N SER A 150 3.85 30.16 1.14
CA SER A 150 3.26 29.33 0.08
C SER A 150 4.19 28.20 -0.35
N TYR A 151 3.74 26.94 -0.25
CA TYR A 151 4.31 25.69 -0.79
C TYR A 151 5.78 25.78 -1.28
N SER A 152 6.60 26.24 -0.35
CA SER A 152 8.06 26.27 -0.35
C SER A 152 8.43 25.88 1.07
N GLY A 153 7.91 24.72 1.49
CA GLY A 153 8.20 24.15 2.79
C GLY A 153 9.71 24.05 2.99
N SER A 154 10.17 24.18 4.23
CA SER A 154 11.55 23.92 4.60
C SER A 154 11.82 22.40 4.54
N GLY A 155 11.95 21.87 3.33
CA GLY A 155 12.48 20.54 3.06
C GLY A 155 13.81 20.64 2.32
N THR A 156 14.50 19.52 2.16
CA THR A 156 15.69 19.42 1.29
C THR A 156 15.33 18.60 0.07
N GLY A 157 15.56 19.12 -1.14
CA GLY A 157 15.42 18.36 -2.38
C GLY A 157 14.40 18.94 -3.36
N ASP A 158 14.03 18.13 -4.35
CA ASP A 158 13.05 18.46 -5.40
C ASP A 158 11.63 18.11 -4.93
N SER A 159 10.77 19.11 -4.74
CA SER A 159 9.37 18.92 -4.36
C SER A 159 8.44 18.60 -5.54
N THR A 160 9.00 18.39 -6.73
CA THR A 160 8.28 18.10 -7.98
C THR A 160 8.55 16.68 -8.49
N LEU A 161 9.07 15.80 -7.64
CA LEU A 161 9.23 14.37 -7.98
C LEU A 161 7.88 13.73 -8.29
N TRP A 162 7.91 12.63 -9.05
CA TRP A 162 6.70 11.92 -9.48
C TRP A 162 5.98 11.21 -8.33
N ASN A 163 6.74 10.72 -7.34
CA ASN A 163 6.21 9.92 -6.24
C ASN A 163 6.09 10.75 -4.98
N ASN A 164 4.88 10.86 -4.46
CA ASN A 164 4.56 11.71 -3.33
C ASN A 164 3.80 10.89 -2.30
N LEU A 165 4.57 10.32 -1.37
CA LEU A 165 4.10 9.40 -0.35
C LEU A 165 3.48 10.19 0.79
N ASP A 166 2.22 10.58 0.62
CA ASP A 166 1.48 11.43 1.55
C ASP A 166 0.51 10.66 2.44
N GLU A 167 0.67 9.34 2.50
CA GLU A 167 -0.04 8.42 3.39
C GLU A 167 0.97 7.62 4.22
N ASN A 168 0.82 7.65 5.55
CA ASN A 168 1.77 7.03 6.49
C ASN A 168 1.23 5.76 7.18
N ASN A 169 0.01 5.37 6.84
CA ASN A 169 -0.66 4.19 7.35
C ASN A 169 -1.36 3.43 6.22
N GLU A 170 -1.62 2.16 6.48
CA GLU A 170 -2.37 1.27 5.65
C GLU A 170 -3.86 1.58 5.77
N LEU A 171 -4.43 2.23 4.74
CA LEU A 171 -5.88 2.40 4.57
C LEU A 171 -6.61 3.17 5.71
N ASN A 172 -5.92 4.01 6.48
CA ASN A 172 -6.37 4.63 7.73
C ASN A 172 -6.70 3.61 8.83
N VAL A 173 -5.93 2.53 8.86
CA VAL A 173 -6.13 1.39 9.74
C VAL A 173 -4.87 1.11 10.51
N ASP A 174 -3.81 0.66 9.85
CA ASP A 174 -2.63 0.16 10.55
C ASP A 174 -1.37 0.92 10.17
N GLU A 175 -0.51 1.07 11.16
CA GLU A 175 0.79 1.64 11.01
C GLU A 175 1.81 0.55 10.66
N MET A 176 2.45 0.67 9.50
CA MET A 176 3.23 -0.41 8.88
C MET A 176 4.73 -0.13 8.86
N PHE A 177 5.52 -1.16 9.12
CA PHE A 177 6.98 -1.07 9.25
C PHE A 177 7.69 -2.21 8.53
N SER A 178 8.92 -1.93 8.10
CA SER A 178 9.87 -2.96 7.68
C SER A 178 10.87 -3.28 8.80
N HIS A 179 10.99 -4.54 9.19
CA HIS A 179 11.84 -4.98 10.30
C HIS A 179 11.44 -4.36 11.66
N GLU A 180 12.27 -3.47 12.22
CA GLU A 180 12.05 -2.86 13.54
C GLU A 180 11.06 -1.70 13.47
N VAL A 181 10.18 -1.58 14.46
CA VAL A 181 9.18 -0.51 14.55
C VAL A 181 9.86 0.83 14.87
N SER A 182 10.00 1.66 13.84
CA SER A 182 10.53 3.03 13.93
C SER A 182 10.08 3.86 12.73
N ASP A 183 10.04 5.18 12.89
CA ASP A 183 9.69 6.13 11.82
C ASP A 183 10.58 6.01 10.57
N GLU A 184 11.86 5.66 10.77
CA GLU A 184 12.84 5.43 9.70
C GLU A 184 12.51 4.18 8.86
N ASN A 185 11.74 3.25 9.42
CA ASN A 185 11.36 1.99 8.77
C ASN A 185 9.91 1.97 8.29
N ARG A 186 9.23 3.12 8.35
CA ARG A 186 7.82 3.28 7.99
C ARG A 186 7.58 2.89 6.53
N ILE A 187 6.57 2.06 6.30
CA ILE A 187 6.02 1.83 4.96
C ILE A 187 5.07 2.98 4.64
N LEU A 188 5.28 3.59 3.48
CA LEU A 188 4.54 4.77 3.04
C LEU A 188 3.82 4.50 1.72
N TYR A 189 2.75 5.25 1.48
CA TYR A 189 1.85 4.99 0.36
C TYR A 189 1.54 6.24 -0.44
N GLU A 190 1.13 6.02 -1.68
CA GLU A 190 0.55 7.04 -2.55
C GLU A 190 -0.59 6.45 -3.36
N ALA A 191 -1.49 7.34 -3.80
CA ALA A 191 -2.60 6.97 -4.67
C ALA A 191 -2.70 7.91 -5.89
N LYS A 192 -2.85 7.30 -7.07
CA LYS A 192 -2.85 8.00 -8.37
C LYS A 192 -4.00 7.51 -9.25
N MET A 193 -4.38 8.31 -10.24
CA MET A 193 -5.38 7.94 -11.23
C MET A 193 -4.97 8.40 -12.63
N ASN A 194 -5.32 7.60 -13.64
CA ASN A 194 -4.96 7.85 -15.03
C ASN A 194 -5.74 9.03 -15.64
N GLU A 195 -5.41 9.31 -16.91
CA GLU A 195 -5.92 10.48 -17.64
C GLU A 195 -7.45 10.46 -17.79
N ASP A 196 -8.04 9.28 -18.06
CA ASP A 196 -9.48 9.13 -18.25
C ASP A 196 -10.26 9.46 -16.98
N GLY A 197 -9.82 8.95 -15.82
CA GLY A 197 -10.42 9.26 -14.53
C GLY A 197 -10.31 10.75 -14.19
N PHE A 198 -9.13 11.35 -14.40
CA PHE A 198 -8.95 12.76 -14.06
C PHE A 198 -9.70 13.70 -15.01
N ASN A 199 -9.74 13.39 -16.30
CA ASN A 199 -10.57 14.11 -17.27
C ASN A 199 -12.06 14.04 -16.91
N TYR A 200 -12.53 12.92 -16.35
CA TYR A 200 -13.90 12.82 -15.83
C TYR A 200 -14.13 13.76 -14.64
N ILE A 201 -13.21 13.78 -13.66
CA ILE A 201 -13.26 14.71 -12.52
C ILE A 201 -13.35 16.16 -12.97
N LEU A 202 -12.52 16.57 -13.94
CA LEU A 202 -12.49 17.93 -14.45
C LEU A 202 -13.78 18.29 -15.18
N ALA A 203 -14.26 17.42 -16.07
CA ALA A 203 -15.47 17.62 -16.85
C ALA A 203 -16.73 17.75 -15.98
N LYS A 204 -16.77 16.98 -14.87
CA LYS A 204 -17.88 17.00 -13.91
C LYS A 204 -17.67 17.97 -12.74
N GLN A 205 -16.51 18.63 -12.69
CA GLN A 205 -16.08 19.52 -11.60
C GLN A 205 -16.11 18.87 -10.21
N LEU A 206 -15.79 17.57 -10.11
CA LEU A 206 -15.80 16.83 -8.84
C LEU A 206 -14.69 17.27 -7.88
N TYR A 207 -13.71 18.05 -8.36
CA TYR A 207 -12.73 18.71 -7.50
C TYR A 207 -13.36 19.78 -6.59
N LYS A 208 -14.58 20.24 -6.91
CA LYS A 208 -15.36 21.14 -6.04
C LYS A 208 -16.17 20.35 -5.04
N SER A 209 -16.00 20.63 -3.74
CA SER A 209 -16.65 19.83 -2.68
C SER A 209 -18.17 19.80 -2.82
N ALA A 210 -18.81 20.96 -3.06
CA ALA A 210 -20.27 21.04 -3.20
C ALA A 210 -20.81 20.24 -4.41
N THR A 211 -20.12 20.32 -5.55
CA THR A 211 -20.50 19.58 -6.77
C THR A 211 -20.32 18.08 -6.53
N ARG A 212 -19.19 17.67 -5.97
CA ARG A 212 -18.94 16.27 -5.64
C ARG A 212 -20.00 15.72 -4.68
N ASP A 213 -20.28 16.42 -3.59
CA ASP A 213 -21.27 15.97 -2.59
C ASP A 213 -22.65 15.78 -3.21
N GLN A 214 -23.04 16.63 -4.19
CA GLN A 214 -24.25 16.45 -4.97
C GLN A 214 -24.23 15.13 -5.76
N TYR A 215 -23.16 14.84 -6.50
CA TYR A 215 -23.02 13.59 -7.25
C TYR A 215 -23.04 12.36 -6.33
N LEU A 216 -22.31 12.40 -5.21
CA LEU A 216 -22.28 11.31 -4.24
C LEU A 216 -23.68 11.06 -3.64
N ASN A 217 -24.37 12.13 -3.22
CA ASN A 217 -25.69 12.04 -2.61
C ASN A 217 -26.77 11.56 -3.57
N GLU A 218 -26.67 11.91 -4.85
CA GLU A 218 -27.59 11.40 -5.86
C GLU A 218 -27.29 9.93 -6.17
N THR A 219 -26.02 9.58 -6.42
CA THR A 219 -25.61 8.24 -6.83
C THR A 219 -25.89 7.19 -5.76
N LYS A 220 -25.66 7.50 -4.47
CA LYS A 220 -25.84 6.56 -3.36
C LYS A 220 -27.29 6.19 -3.04
N LYS A 221 -28.28 6.85 -3.66
CA LYS A 221 -29.69 6.51 -3.42
C LYS A 221 -29.94 5.06 -3.84
N PRO A 222 -30.68 4.25 -3.05
CA PRO A 222 -30.91 2.83 -3.37
C PRO A 222 -31.51 2.60 -4.77
N ALA A 223 -32.43 3.46 -5.20
CA ALA A 223 -33.01 3.37 -6.55
C ALA A 223 -31.99 3.64 -7.68
N ASN A 224 -31.00 4.50 -7.42
CA ASN A 224 -29.95 4.83 -8.38
C ASN A 224 -28.85 3.76 -8.37
N LEU A 225 -28.46 3.24 -7.21
CA LEU A 225 -27.58 2.06 -7.13
C LEU A 225 -28.22 0.88 -7.89
N ALA A 226 -29.50 0.59 -7.65
CA ALA A 226 -30.22 -0.47 -8.34
C ALA A 226 -30.27 -0.33 -9.87
N LYS A 227 -30.17 0.91 -10.37
CA LYS A 227 -30.26 1.19 -11.80
C LYS A 227 -28.91 1.34 -12.48
N TYR A 228 -27.92 1.90 -11.79
CA TYR A 228 -26.69 2.42 -12.40
C TYR A 228 -25.40 1.83 -11.83
N ALA A 229 -25.42 1.15 -10.68
CA ALA A 229 -24.23 0.49 -10.14
C ALA A 229 -23.75 -0.62 -11.08
N ASN A 230 -22.43 -0.78 -11.20
CA ASN A 230 -21.78 -1.76 -12.07
C ASN A 230 -22.22 -1.60 -13.54
N LYS A 231 -22.32 -0.35 -14.00
CA LYS A 231 -22.58 0.01 -15.40
C LYS A 231 -21.45 0.87 -15.94
N CYS A 232 -21.41 0.93 -17.26
CA CYS A 232 -20.61 1.86 -18.04
C CYS A 232 -21.51 2.90 -18.69
N ASN A 233 -20.93 4.05 -19.07
CA ASN A 233 -21.58 5.07 -19.91
C ASN A 233 -22.91 5.61 -19.37
N VAL A 234 -23.04 5.78 -18.05
CA VAL A 234 -24.24 6.38 -17.46
C VAL A 234 -24.28 7.87 -17.75
N THR A 235 -25.32 8.32 -18.46
CA THR A 235 -25.51 9.73 -18.83
C THR A 235 -26.57 10.46 -17.99
N ALA A 236 -27.11 9.81 -16.96
CA ALA A 236 -28.10 10.41 -16.08
C ALA A 236 -27.48 11.59 -15.32
N ASN A 237 -28.29 12.65 -15.11
CA ASN A 237 -27.83 13.85 -14.42
C ASN A 237 -27.38 13.52 -12.99
N ASP A 238 -26.24 14.09 -12.60
CA ASP A 238 -25.65 13.98 -11.27
C ASP A 238 -25.37 12.54 -10.80
N ILE A 239 -25.41 11.56 -11.70
CA ILE A 239 -24.97 10.19 -11.41
C ILE A 239 -23.49 10.08 -11.74
N LEU A 240 -22.73 9.63 -10.74
CA LEU A 240 -21.31 9.36 -10.87
C LEU A 240 -21.12 7.96 -11.46
N CYS A 241 -20.46 7.90 -12.60
CA CYS A 241 -20.05 6.69 -13.27
C CYS A 241 -18.74 6.96 -14.01
N LEU A 242 -17.64 6.48 -13.45
CA LEU A 242 -16.31 6.62 -14.03
C LEU A 242 -16.22 5.88 -15.38
N PRO A 243 -15.37 6.34 -16.30
CA PRO A 243 -15.27 5.77 -17.65
C PRO A 243 -14.80 4.32 -17.60
N CYS A 244 -15.32 3.51 -18.52
CA CYS A 244 -14.88 2.14 -18.74
C CYS A 244 -14.00 2.08 -19.98
N GLY A 245 -13.00 1.20 -19.95
CA GLY A 245 -12.20 0.85 -21.11
C GLY A 245 -13.04 0.25 -22.22
N THR A 246 -12.77 0.64 -23.46
CA THR A 246 -13.38 0.06 -24.66
C THR A 246 -12.32 -0.11 -25.74
N ASP A 247 -12.37 -1.19 -26.52
CA ASP A 247 -11.40 -1.51 -27.58
C ASP A 247 -11.19 -0.40 -28.64
N SER A 248 -12.13 0.56 -28.74
CA SER A 248 -12.08 1.68 -29.68
C SER A 248 -12.09 3.06 -29.00
N GLY A 249 -11.85 3.11 -27.68
CA GLY A 249 -11.94 4.32 -26.86
C GLY A 249 -10.77 4.47 -25.89
N GLY A 250 -10.98 5.20 -24.80
CA GLY A 250 -9.97 5.32 -23.74
C GLY A 250 -9.70 4.00 -23.02
N GLU A 251 -8.65 3.98 -22.21
CA GLU A 251 -8.29 2.86 -21.33
C GLU A 251 -9.40 2.60 -20.30
N GLY A 252 -10.17 3.61 -19.92
CA GLY A 252 -11.06 3.54 -18.78
C GLY A 252 -10.37 4.02 -17.52
N ASN A 253 -11.11 4.06 -16.42
CA ASN A 253 -10.54 4.52 -15.17
C ASN A 253 -9.55 3.48 -14.60
N ILE A 254 -8.30 3.90 -14.40
CA ILE A 254 -7.29 3.13 -13.66
C ILE A 254 -6.89 3.92 -12.42
N GLU A 255 -7.05 3.31 -11.25
CA GLU A 255 -6.55 3.79 -9.97
C GLU A 255 -5.35 2.93 -9.55
N ILE A 256 -4.31 3.59 -9.03
CA ILE A 256 -3.09 2.97 -8.53
C ILE A 256 -2.96 3.28 -7.05
N LYS A 257 -2.66 2.25 -6.25
CA LYS A 257 -2.18 2.39 -4.87
C LYS A 257 -0.81 1.72 -4.79
N ALA A 258 0.21 2.46 -4.36
CA ALA A 258 1.56 1.93 -4.24
C ALA A 258 2.03 1.96 -2.78
N ALA A 259 2.79 0.95 -2.38
CA ALA A 259 3.45 0.84 -1.08
C ALA A 259 4.97 0.82 -1.27
N TRP A 260 5.66 1.61 -0.47
CA TRP A 260 7.09 1.87 -0.59
C TRP A 260 7.77 1.74 0.77
N LYS A 261 8.99 1.20 0.79
CA LYS A 261 9.85 1.19 1.99
C LYS A 261 11.23 1.74 1.70
N LYS A 262 11.90 2.21 2.74
CA LYS A 262 13.34 2.48 2.69
C LYS A 262 14.11 1.14 2.66
N LEU A 263 15.23 1.11 1.94
CA LEU A 263 16.10 -0.07 1.83
C LEU A 263 17.37 0.16 2.67
N ASN A 264 17.23 0.08 3.99
CA ASN A 264 18.22 0.48 4.99
C ASN A 264 18.69 -0.65 5.94
N HIS A 265 18.34 -1.91 5.67
CA HIS A 265 18.71 -3.09 6.47
C HIS A 265 19.63 -4.07 5.72
N GLY A 266 20.37 -3.59 4.73
CA GLY A 266 21.30 -4.40 3.95
C GLY A 266 20.62 -5.23 2.85
N GLU A 267 19.39 -4.89 2.48
CA GLU A 267 18.73 -5.46 1.31
C GLU A 267 19.54 -5.21 0.02
N ASP A 268 19.48 -6.17 -0.90
CA ASP A 268 20.05 -6.00 -2.24
C ASP A 268 19.16 -5.08 -3.07
N LYS A 269 19.51 -3.78 -3.09
CA LYS A 269 18.79 -2.75 -3.85
C LYS A 269 18.60 -3.09 -5.33
N SER A 270 19.49 -3.89 -5.94
CA SER A 270 19.37 -4.25 -7.36
C SER A 270 18.15 -5.12 -7.68
N ARG A 271 17.50 -5.68 -6.66
CA ARG A 271 16.29 -6.49 -6.78
C ARG A 271 15.00 -5.69 -6.70
N TYR A 272 15.06 -4.44 -6.23
CA TYR A 272 13.90 -3.58 -6.03
C TYR A 272 13.84 -2.51 -7.11
N TYR A 273 12.64 -2.24 -7.62
CA TYR A 273 12.44 -0.99 -8.33
C TYR A 273 12.53 0.15 -7.31
N THR A 274 13.51 1.04 -7.51
CA THR A 274 13.76 2.18 -6.63
C THR A 274 13.59 3.49 -7.37
N ASN A 275 13.03 4.50 -6.70
CA ASN A 275 12.99 5.86 -7.21
C ASN A 275 13.13 6.87 -6.05
N GLN A 276 13.43 8.13 -6.38
CA GLN A 276 13.35 9.23 -5.43
C GLN A 276 11.87 9.52 -5.14
N VAL A 277 11.55 9.71 -3.86
CA VAL A 277 10.19 9.97 -3.39
C VAL A 277 10.17 11.21 -2.51
N ILE A 278 9.02 11.90 -2.49
CA ILE A 278 8.69 12.88 -1.47
C ILE A 278 7.96 12.15 -0.35
N HIS A 279 8.40 12.32 0.88
CA HIS A 279 7.63 11.90 2.06
C HIS A 279 7.58 13.03 3.10
N TYR A 280 6.75 12.88 4.12
CA TYR A 280 6.53 13.93 5.11
C TYR A 280 6.87 13.46 6.53
N GLN A 281 7.62 14.28 7.25
CA GLN A 281 8.05 14.01 8.63
C GLN A 281 7.95 15.23 9.53
N SER A 282 7.73 14.99 10.82
CA SER A 282 7.83 15.99 11.88
C SER A 282 9.26 16.03 12.40
N VAL A 283 9.97 17.14 12.15
CA VAL A 283 11.35 17.31 12.61
C VAL A 283 11.40 18.51 13.56
N GLY A 284 11.57 18.24 14.86
CA GLY A 284 11.57 19.28 15.89
C GLY A 284 10.20 19.97 16.05
N GLY A 285 9.10 19.23 15.83
CA GLY A 285 7.73 19.76 15.85
C GLY A 285 7.35 20.55 14.58
N GLU A 286 8.22 20.54 13.56
CA GLU A 286 7.94 21.15 12.26
C GLU A 286 7.64 20.10 11.21
N ARG A 287 6.53 20.27 10.50
CA ARG A 287 6.13 19.43 9.37
C ARG A 287 6.97 19.77 8.15
N LYS A 288 7.77 18.82 7.67
CA LYS A 288 8.66 18.98 6.52
C LYS A 288 8.39 17.89 5.50
N TYR A 289 8.65 18.23 4.24
CA TYR A 289 8.83 17.21 3.21
C TYR A 289 10.31 16.84 3.14
N MET A 290 10.58 15.61 2.77
CA MET A 290 11.89 15.00 2.67
C MET A 290 11.98 14.28 1.33
N VAL A 291 13.18 14.24 0.74
CA VAL A 291 13.46 13.53 -0.50
C VAL A 291 14.45 12.42 -0.22
N GLU A 292 14.01 11.19 -0.43
CA GLU A 292 14.80 9.98 -0.16
C GLU A 292 14.56 8.92 -1.25
N GLU A 293 15.44 7.91 -1.30
CA GLU A 293 15.27 6.76 -2.20
C GLU A 293 14.50 5.65 -1.49
N TYR A 294 13.38 5.22 -2.08
CA TYR A 294 12.56 4.12 -1.58
C TYR A 294 12.44 3.02 -2.64
N GLY A 295 12.22 1.78 -2.18
CA GLY A 295 11.91 0.63 -3.01
C GLY A 295 10.42 0.31 -3.01
N LEU A 296 9.86 0.04 -4.19
CA LEU A 296 8.47 -0.36 -4.37
C LEU A 296 8.27 -1.78 -3.82
N ILE A 297 7.28 -1.97 -2.95
CA ILE A 297 6.98 -3.28 -2.34
C ILE A 297 5.56 -3.77 -2.55
N GLY A 298 4.63 -2.91 -2.98
CA GLY A 298 3.25 -3.27 -3.29
C GLY A 298 2.66 -2.35 -4.34
N LEU A 299 1.84 -2.90 -5.25
CA LEU A 299 1.18 -2.14 -6.30
C LEU A 299 -0.21 -2.73 -6.58
N HIS A 300 -1.26 -1.95 -6.34
CA HIS A 300 -2.61 -2.27 -6.79
C HIS A 300 -2.90 -1.55 -8.10
N ILE A 301 -3.45 -2.29 -9.06
CA ILE A 301 -3.95 -1.79 -10.33
C ILE A 301 -5.46 -2.05 -10.34
N ILE A 302 -6.25 -0.97 -10.31
CA ILE A 302 -7.71 -1.03 -10.16
C ILE A 302 -8.33 -0.45 -11.43
N HIS A 303 -8.78 -1.32 -12.32
CA HIS A 303 -9.10 -0.95 -13.69
C HIS A 303 -10.57 -1.21 -14.03
N LYS A 304 -11.29 -0.18 -14.46
CA LYS A 304 -12.67 -0.27 -14.94
C LYS A 304 -12.72 -0.51 -16.45
N THR A 305 -13.27 -1.65 -16.86
CA THR A 305 -13.43 -2.00 -18.28
C THR A 305 -14.90 -2.23 -18.63
N VAL A 306 -15.23 -2.32 -19.93
CA VAL A 306 -16.62 -2.54 -20.36
C VAL A 306 -17.17 -3.89 -19.91
N ASN A 307 -16.34 -4.94 -19.92
CA ASN A 307 -16.70 -6.25 -19.40
C ASN A 307 -16.60 -6.34 -17.88
N PHE A 308 -15.83 -5.48 -17.22
CA PHE A 308 -15.71 -5.46 -15.75
C PHE A 308 -16.11 -4.10 -15.17
N PRO A 309 -17.40 -3.74 -15.21
CA PRO A 309 -17.87 -2.44 -14.71
C PRO A 309 -17.86 -2.33 -13.18
N SER A 310 -17.60 -3.44 -12.47
CA SER A 310 -17.31 -3.50 -11.04
C SER A 310 -15.81 -3.42 -10.72
N TYR A 311 -14.99 -3.07 -11.72
CA TYR A 311 -13.54 -3.05 -11.72
C TYR A 311 -12.87 -4.44 -11.64
N VAL A 312 -11.69 -4.52 -12.26
CA VAL A 312 -10.69 -5.55 -12.03
C VAL A 312 -9.71 -4.99 -11.02
N PHE A 313 -9.50 -5.71 -9.91
CA PHE A 313 -8.51 -5.38 -8.88
C PHE A 313 -7.37 -6.39 -8.99
N ALA A 314 -6.21 -5.94 -9.45
CA ALA A 314 -5.00 -6.74 -9.53
C ALA A 314 -3.99 -6.26 -8.48
N THR A 315 -3.46 -7.21 -7.71
CA THR A 315 -2.60 -6.91 -6.57
C THR A 315 -1.22 -7.53 -6.76
N PHE A 316 -0.20 -6.69 -6.90
CA PHE A 316 1.20 -7.08 -7.00
C PHE A 316 1.98 -6.74 -5.73
N GLU A 317 3.04 -7.51 -5.47
CA GLU A 317 3.96 -7.25 -4.38
C GLU A 317 5.37 -7.74 -4.72
N HIS A 318 6.37 -7.24 -4.00
CA HIS A 318 7.75 -7.73 -4.09
C HIS A 318 7.88 -9.12 -3.45
N ILE A 319 8.61 -10.05 -4.07
CA ILE A 319 8.72 -11.43 -3.61
C ILE A 319 9.36 -11.56 -2.23
N ASP A 320 10.25 -10.64 -1.87
CA ASP A 320 10.92 -10.68 -0.56
C ASP A 320 9.97 -10.28 0.58
N ASN A 321 8.77 -9.73 0.33
CA ASN A 321 7.82 -9.35 1.38
C ASN A 321 7.48 -10.51 2.33
N ASP A 322 7.44 -11.76 1.83
CA ASP A 322 7.22 -12.95 2.68
C ASP A 322 8.34 -13.18 3.71
N THR A 323 9.53 -12.61 3.47
CA THR A 323 10.73 -12.78 4.30
C THR A 323 11.26 -11.47 4.90
N ALA A 324 10.69 -10.33 4.49
CA ALA A 324 11.14 -8.98 4.83
C ALA A 324 10.79 -8.54 6.27
N GLN A 325 10.21 -9.43 7.08
CA GLN A 325 9.79 -9.16 8.46
C GLN A 325 8.94 -7.89 8.55
N LEU A 326 7.94 -7.77 7.67
CA LEU A 326 6.99 -6.67 7.76
C LEU A 326 6.24 -6.77 9.09
N ALA A 327 6.08 -5.64 9.76
CA ALA A 327 5.45 -5.53 11.06
C ALA A 327 4.40 -4.43 11.05
N TYR A 328 3.43 -4.54 11.95
CA TYR A 328 2.35 -3.57 12.07
C TYR A 328 1.96 -3.31 13.52
N ILE A 329 1.40 -2.12 13.74
CA ILE A 329 0.67 -1.74 14.96
C ILE A 329 -0.83 -1.84 14.62
N ASP A 330 -1.52 -2.76 15.28
CA ASP A 330 -2.96 -3.00 15.09
C ASP A 330 -3.81 -1.93 15.78
N GLU A 331 -4.28 -0.92 15.03
CA GLU A 331 -5.15 0.12 15.60
C GLU A 331 -6.62 -0.32 15.69
N ILE A 332 -7.02 -1.40 15.00
CA ILE A 332 -8.41 -1.90 15.00
C ILE A 332 -8.77 -2.47 16.37
N THR A 333 -7.92 -3.33 16.93
CA THR A 333 -8.24 -4.03 18.18
C THR A 333 -7.98 -3.20 19.42
N GLN A 334 -7.23 -2.10 19.29
CA GLN A 334 -6.65 -1.43 20.45
C GLN A 334 -7.47 -0.22 20.93
N ASN A 335 -8.15 0.56 20.07
CA ASN A 335 -8.83 1.79 20.55
C ASN A 335 -10.09 2.28 19.78
N ASN A 336 -10.83 1.46 19.02
CA ASN A 336 -11.93 1.97 18.17
C ASN A 336 -11.44 3.12 17.24
N ARG A 337 -10.56 2.77 16.28
CA ARG A 337 -10.14 3.55 15.09
C ARG A 337 -9.47 4.92 15.33
N GLY A 338 -8.25 5.10 14.77
CA GLY A 338 -7.74 6.39 14.29
C GLY A 338 -7.29 7.38 15.37
N SER A 339 -6.84 6.91 16.53
CA SER A 339 -6.22 7.76 17.55
C SER A 339 -4.71 7.96 17.37
N GLY A 340 -4.11 7.32 16.36
CA GLY A 340 -2.66 7.23 16.22
C GLY A 340 -2.02 6.41 17.34
N ASP A 341 -0.71 6.20 17.19
CA ASP A 341 0.19 5.49 18.09
C ASP A 341 -0.18 5.63 19.58
N THR A 342 -0.60 4.52 20.22
CA THR A 342 -0.79 4.48 21.68
C THR A 342 0.32 3.65 22.34
N ALA A 343 0.78 4.10 23.51
CA ALA A 343 1.81 3.36 24.24
C ALA A 343 1.22 2.06 24.84
N GLY A 344 1.77 0.90 24.46
CA GLY A 344 1.34 -0.43 24.92
C GLY A 344 0.91 -1.38 23.81
N ASP A 345 0.91 -0.88 22.58
CA ASP A 345 0.38 -1.55 21.40
C ASP A 345 1.21 -2.78 21.00
N THR A 346 0.53 -3.87 20.65
CA THR A 346 1.20 -5.14 20.29
C THR A 346 1.72 -5.05 18.87
N VAL A 347 3.04 -5.13 18.72
CA VAL A 347 3.69 -5.27 17.41
C VAL A 347 3.51 -6.69 16.93
N LEU A 348 2.93 -6.84 15.75
CA LEU A 348 2.69 -8.14 15.13
C LEU A 348 3.46 -8.23 13.82
N ASN A 349 3.95 -9.43 13.52
CA ASN A 349 4.56 -9.71 12.22
C ASN A 349 3.46 -10.06 11.23
N VAL A 350 3.52 -9.44 10.06
CA VAL A 350 2.63 -9.76 8.94
C VAL A 350 2.86 -11.21 8.53
N LYS A 351 1.75 -11.94 8.36
CA LYS A 351 1.76 -13.32 7.86
C LYS A 351 0.66 -13.50 6.84
N ARG A 352 0.99 -14.08 5.69
CA ARG A 352 0.00 -14.43 4.68
C ARG A 352 -1.02 -15.44 5.25
N VAL A 353 -2.29 -15.06 5.26
CA VAL A 353 -3.41 -15.90 5.71
C VAL A 353 -3.85 -16.85 4.60
N HIS A 354 -3.96 -16.34 3.37
CA HIS A 354 -4.39 -17.11 2.20
C HIS A 354 -3.26 -17.26 1.19
N ALA A 355 -2.93 -18.50 0.83
CA ALA A 355 -1.93 -18.78 -0.19
C ALA A 355 -2.33 -18.18 -1.55
N ILE A 356 -1.34 -17.84 -2.38
CA ILE A 356 -1.57 -17.39 -3.75
C ILE A 356 -2.23 -18.56 -4.51
N PRO A 357 -3.33 -18.32 -5.27
CA PRO A 357 -3.96 -19.37 -6.07
C PRO A 357 -2.97 -20.03 -7.04
N SER A 358 -3.04 -21.35 -7.21
CA SER A 358 -2.09 -22.11 -8.05
C SER A 358 -2.07 -21.65 -9.51
N ASP A 359 -3.22 -21.20 -10.03
CA ASP A 359 -3.35 -20.63 -11.38
C ASP A 359 -2.55 -19.33 -11.50
N VAL A 360 -2.58 -18.49 -10.46
CA VAL A 360 -1.84 -17.23 -10.38
C VAL A 360 -0.34 -17.51 -10.24
N GLU A 361 0.05 -18.46 -9.39
CA GLU A 361 1.46 -18.91 -9.26
C GLU A 361 2.03 -19.44 -10.57
N SER A 362 1.23 -20.18 -11.33
CA SER A 362 1.61 -20.71 -12.65
C SER A 362 1.85 -19.59 -13.66
N VAL A 363 1.00 -18.56 -13.66
CA VAL A 363 1.22 -17.37 -14.50
C VAL A 363 2.44 -16.58 -14.05
N ASN A 364 2.62 -16.35 -12.74
CA ASN A 364 3.82 -15.69 -12.20
C ASN A 364 5.10 -16.38 -12.66
N SER A 365 5.17 -17.71 -12.50
CA SER A 365 6.33 -18.52 -12.88
C SER A 365 6.64 -18.40 -14.38
N SER A 366 5.59 -18.38 -15.21
CA SER A 366 5.73 -18.19 -16.66
C SER A 366 6.27 -16.79 -17.01
N MET A 367 5.67 -15.74 -16.42
CA MET A 367 6.07 -14.35 -16.70
C MET A 367 7.50 -14.09 -16.21
N GLN A 368 7.80 -14.39 -14.93
CA GLN A 368 9.14 -14.20 -14.36
C GLN A 368 10.21 -15.08 -15.03
N GLY A 369 9.83 -16.24 -15.59
CA GLY A 369 10.73 -17.17 -16.26
C GLY A 369 11.06 -16.82 -17.72
N SER A 370 10.39 -15.83 -18.30
CA SER A 370 10.49 -15.50 -19.73
C SER A 370 10.56 -14.00 -20.02
N SER A 371 10.95 -13.64 -21.25
CA SER A 371 10.92 -12.24 -21.72
C SER A 371 9.45 -11.76 -21.82
N PRO A 372 9.15 -10.49 -21.51
CA PRO A 372 10.08 -9.40 -21.21
C PRO A 372 10.51 -9.29 -19.75
N VAL A 373 9.93 -10.05 -18.82
CA VAL A 373 10.14 -9.82 -17.37
C VAL A 373 11.48 -10.36 -16.88
N LYS A 374 11.88 -11.56 -17.33
CA LYS A 374 13.15 -12.17 -16.92
C LYS A 374 14.34 -11.29 -17.25
N GLY A 375 15.24 -11.13 -16.29
CA GLY A 375 16.44 -10.31 -16.39
C GLY A 375 16.20 -8.82 -16.13
N THR A 376 14.99 -8.44 -15.73
CA THR A 376 14.66 -7.09 -15.27
C THR A 376 14.47 -7.10 -13.76
N VAL A 377 14.47 -5.92 -13.12
CA VAL A 377 14.17 -5.82 -11.69
C VAL A 377 12.78 -6.38 -11.34
N PHE A 378 11.84 -6.30 -12.30
CA PHE A 378 10.45 -6.72 -12.14
C PHE A 378 10.27 -8.23 -12.07
N GLU A 379 11.30 -9.04 -12.34
CA GLU A 379 11.26 -10.48 -12.05
C GLU A 379 11.14 -10.78 -10.54
N ASN A 380 11.45 -9.80 -9.69
CA ASN A 380 11.29 -9.86 -8.24
C ASN A 380 9.91 -9.40 -7.75
N TYR A 381 8.93 -9.26 -8.64
CA TYR A 381 7.55 -8.92 -8.29
C TYR A 381 6.62 -10.03 -8.73
N LYS A 382 5.53 -10.27 -7.98
CA LYS A 382 4.55 -11.31 -8.26
C LYS A 382 3.13 -10.80 -8.09
N LEU A 383 2.21 -11.35 -8.88
CA LEU A 383 0.78 -11.16 -8.70
C LEU A 383 0.31 -12.05 -7.54
N VAL A 384 -0.44 -11.48 -6.60
CA VAL A 384 -1.02 -12.21 -5.46
C VAL A 384 -2.42 -12.74 -5.80
N GLY A 385 -3.17 -12.01 -6.63
CA GLY A 385 -4.48 -12.44 -7.13
C GLY A 385 -5.20 -11.34 -7.89
N VAL A 386 -6.39 -11.67 -8.40
CA VAL A 386 -7.23 -10.76 -9.17
C VAL A 386 -8.70 -10.92 -8.78
N GLN A 387 -9.37 -9.84 -8.37
CA GLN A 387 -10.83 -9.80 -8.21
C GLN A 387 -11.47 -9.09 -9.40
N ALA A 388 -12.38 -9.77 -10.09
CA ALA A 388 -13.09 -9.20 -11.24
C ALA A 388 -14.61 -9.45 -11.19
N TYR A 389 -15.04 -10.45 -10.43
CA TYR A 389 -16.45 -10.82 -10.29
C TYR A 389 -16.93 -10.60 -8.86
N PRO A 390 -17.97 -9.78 -8.64
CA PRO A 390 -18.56 -9.64 -7.32
C PRO A 390 -19.25 -10.93 -6.89
N ILE A 391 -18.94 -11.41 -5.68
CA ILE A 391 -19.50 -12.62 -5.09
C ILE A 391 -19.99 -12.27 -3.69
N ASP A 392 -21.21 -12.70 -3.34
CA ASP A 392 -21.69 -12.57 -1.96
C ASP A 392 -21.05 -13.65 -1.08
N PHE A 393 -20.64 -13.30 0.15
CA PHE A 393 -20.04 -14.23 1.10
C PHE A 393 -20.82 -15.53 1.26
N SER A 394 -22.16 -15.50 1.23
CA SER A 394 -23.00 -16.70 1.35
C SER A 394 -22.86 -17.69 0.19
N LYS A 395 -22.26 -17.27 -0.92
CA LYS A 395 -22.02 -18.08 -2.13
C LYS A 395 -20.58 -18.53 -2.27
N LEU A 396 -19.69 -18.10 -1.38
CA LEU A 396 -18.28 -18.48 -1.38
C LEU A 396 -18.13 -19.98 -1.11
N ASP A 397 -17.45 -20.71 -1.99
CA ASP A 397 -17.03 -22.08 -1.69
C ASP A 397 -15.83 -22.09 -0.74
N SER A 398 -16.10 -22.20 0.56
CA SER A 398 -15.07 -22.26 1.60
C SER A 398 -14.18 -23.50 1.53
N GLY A 399 -14.55 -24.52 0.73
CA GLY A 399 -13.71 -25.68 0.44
C GLY A 399 -12.68 -25.43 -0.66
N ASN A 400 -12.84 -24.36 -1.44
CA ASN A 400 -11.94 -24.00 -2.54
C ASN A 400 -10.97 -22.90 -2.11
N SER A 401 -9.72 -23.28 -1.82
CA SER A 401 -8.69 -22.34 -1.36
C SER A 401 -8.40 -21.21 -2.35
N SER A 402 -8.50 -21.47 -3.66
CA SER A 402 -8.27 -20.43 -4.68
C SER A 402 -9.41 -19.41 -4.72
N GLU A 403 -10.65 -19.87 -4.51
CA GLU A 403 -11.81 -18.99 -4.43
C GLU A 403 -11.77 -18.15 -3.15
N VAL A 404 -11.42 -18.76 -2.00
CA VAL A 404 -11.22 -18.05 -0.73
C VAL A 404 -10.12 -17.00 -0.84
N ALA A 405 -8.96 -17.35 -1.39
CA ALA A 405 -7.86 -16.41 -1.59
C ALA A 405 -8.24 -15.26 -2.53
N THR A 406 -9.02 -15.54 -3.57
CA THR A 406 -9.53 -14.51 -4.50
C THR A 406 -10.58 -13.63 -3.83
N TYR A 407 -11.47 -14.19 -3.02
CA TYR A 407 -12.52 -13.44 -2.33
C TYR A 407 -11.95 -12.47 -1.30
N TYR A 408 -10.93 -12.87 -0.55
CA TYR A 408 -10.33 -12.02 0.47
C TYR A 408 -9.18 -11.15 -0.03
N LEU A 409 -8.65 -11.43 -1.24
CA LEU A 409 -7.51 -10.78 -1.91
C LEU A 409 -6.82 -9.69 -1.10
N ALA A 410 -5.61 -10.01 -0.62
CA ALA A 410 -4.80 -9.14 0.21
C ALA A 410 -3.31 -9.32 -0.11
N ASN A 411 -2.52 -8.23 -0.11
CA ASN A 411 -1.06 -8.33 -0.07
C ASN A 411 -0.48 -7.99 1.30
N LEU A 412 0.81 -8.28 1.49
CA LEU A 412 1.44 -8.14 2.81
C LEU A 412 1.78 -6.69 3.21
N ALA A 413 1.52 -5.71 2.34
CA ALA A 413 1.93 -4.32 2.58
C ALA A 413 0.77 -3.31 2.52
N ILE A 414 -0.37 -3.64 1.91
CA ILE A 414 -1.55 -2.79 1.68
C ILE A 414 -2.82 -3.40 2.31
N GLU A 415 -2.85 -4.72 2.57
CA GLU A 415 -3.85 -5.38 3.43
C GLU A 415 -3.20 -6.40 4.40
N SER A 416 -2.54 -5.94 5.45
CA SER A 416 -1.50 -6.70 6.16
C SER A 416 -1.94 -7.48 7.41
N ASN A 417 -2.87 -6.96 8.21
CA ASN A 417 -3.30 -7.63 9.44
C ASN A 417 -4.32 -8.75 9.17
N GLN A 418 -4.66 -9.54 10.19
CA GLN A 418 -5.60 -10.67 10.00
C GLN A 418 -6.99 -10.18 9.57
N GLU A 419 -7.44 -9.05 10.11
CA GLU A 419 -8.73 -8.41 9.84
C GLU A 419 -8.84 -7.92 8.39
N LEU A 420 -7.75 -7.38 7.83
CA LEU A 420 -7.65 -6.89 6.46
C LEU A 420 -7.49 -8.07 5.49
N GLN A 421 -6.66 -9.05 5.83
CA GLN A 421 -6.51 -10.27 5.02
C GLN A 421 -7.72 -11.19 5.02
N THR A 422 -8.67 -10.98 5.94
CA THR A 422 -9.96 -11.67 5.96
C THR A 422 -11.13 -10.67 5.88
N PHE A 423 -10.85 -9.48 5.35
CA PHE A 423 -11.79 -8.38 5.32
C PHE A 423 -13.02 -8.75 4.52
N ARG A 424 -14.17 -8.45 5.12
CA ARG A 424 -15.48 -8.41 4.47
C ARG A 424 -16.37 -7.42 5.21
N GLY A 425 -17.39 -6.90 4.55
CA GLY A 425 -18.30 -5.93 5.16
C GLY A 425 -17.70 -4.52 5.33
N LEU A 426 -17.78 -3.93 6.54
CA LEU A 426 -17.25 -2.59 6.81
C LEU A 426 -15.98 -2.64 7.67
N LYS A 427 -15.17 -1.57 7.65
CA LYS A 427 -13.84 -1.47 8.31
C LYS A 427 -13.84 -1.53 9.86
N SER A 428 -14.77 -2.24 10.52
CA SER A 428 -14.78 -2.46 11.97
C SER A 428 -15.08 -3.91 12.25
N ALA A 429 -14.38 -4.50 13.22
CA ALA A 429 -14.52 -5.91 13.61
C ALA A 429 -15.94 -6.37 13.98
N GLN A 430 -16.90 -5.45 14.19
CA GLN A 430 -18.31 -5.77 14.46
C GLN A 430 -19.20 -5.78 13.21
N ASP A 431 -18.64 -5.39 12.06
CA ASP A 431 -19.39 -5.13 10.83
C ASP A 431 -19.03 -6.10 9.69
N ASP A 432 -18.31 -7.18 9.99
CA ASP A 432 -17.85 -8.18 9.01
C ASP A 432 -18.99 -8.82 8.22
N ASP A 433 -20.18 -8.88 8.80
CA ASP A 433 -21.36 -9.48 8.16
C ASP A 433 -22.26 -8.45 7.45
N LYS A 434 -21.89 -7.17 7.42
CA LYS A 434 -22.68 -6.14 6.73
C LYS A 434 -22.48 -6.19 5.22
N ASN A 435 -23.56 -5.92 4.48
CA ASN A 435 -23.45 -5.69 3.04
C ASN A 435 -22.71 -4.38 2.78
N ASN A 436 -21.74 -4.43 1.89
CA ASN A 436 -20.82 -3.33 1.61
C ASN A 436 -20.74 -2.97 0.12
N MET A 437 -21.47 -3.67 -0.73
CA MET A 437 -21.47 -3.45 -2.18
C MET A 437 -22.87 -3.72 -2.73
N TYR A 438 -23.24 -3.05 -3.83
CA TYR A 438 -24.44 -3.37 -4.58
C TYR A 438 -24.07 -4.13 -5.86
N TYR A 439 -24.59 -5.35 -6.02
CA TYR A 439 -24.49 -6.13 -7.26
C TYR A 439 -25.72 -7.04 -7.40
N ASN A 440 -26.70 -6.61 -8.20
CA ASN A 440 -28.02 -7.26 -8.33
C ASN A 440 -28.73 -7.47 -6.98
N GLY A 441 -28.52 -6.55 -6.04
CA GLY A 441 -28.87 -6.67 -4.64
C GLY A 441 -27.69 -6.23 -3.76
N ASP A 442 -27.95 -5.96 -2.49
CA ASP A 442 -26.88 -5.69 -1.54
C ASP A 442 -26.15 -7.01 -1.23
N ILE A 443 -24.83 -7.01 -1.33
CA ILE A 443 -23.98 -8.17 -1.07
C ILE A 443 -22.89 -7.84 -0.04
N ASN A 444 -22.43 -8.87 0.64
CA ASN A 444 -21.23 -8.86 1.47
C ASN A 444 -20.05 -9.36 0.62
N MET A 445 -19.13 -8.47 0.28
CA MET A 445 -17.95 -8.75 -0.55
C MET A 445 -16.66 -8.52 0.26
N GLY A 446 -15.63 -9.33 -0.01
CA GLY A 446 -14.34 -9.26 0.67
C GLY A 446 -13.21 -8.62 -0.13
N GLY A 447 -12.06 -8.47 0.51
CA GLY A 447 -10.81 -7.96 -0.09
C GLY A 447 -10.93 -6.55 -0.69
N CYS A 448 -10.08 -6.25 -1.67
CA CYS A 448 -10.05 -4.94 -2.34
C CYS A 448 -11.42 -4.53 -2.89
N MET A 449 -12.10 -5.42 -3.62
CA MET A 449 -13.41 -5.17 -4.23
C MET A 449 -14.49 -4.87 -3.19
N GLY A 450 -14.49 -5.57 -2.05
CA GLY A 450 -15.39 -5.28 -0.94
C GLY A 450 -15.10 -3.92 -0.31
N CYS A 451 -13.84 -3.61 -0.06
CA CYS A 451 -13.42 -2.32 0.52
C CYS A 451 -13.85 -1.17 -0.41
N HIS A 452 -13.56 -1.28 -1.70
CA HIS A 452 -14.00 -0.31 -2.72
C HIS A 452 -15.52 -0.34 -2.94
N GLY A 453 -16.19 -1.45 -2.65
CA GLY A 453 -17.65 -1.54 -2.57
C GLY A 453 -18.23 -0.49 -1.62
N VAL A 454 -17.57 -0.22 -0.49
CA VAL A 454 -17.96 0.85 0.43
C VAL A 454 -17.92 2.21 -0.26
N GLY A 455 -16.95 2.44 -1.15
CA GLY A 455 -16.90 3.58 -2.06
C GLY A 455 -18.11 3.61 -3.01
N GLN A 456 -18.47 2.48 -3.61
CA GLN A 456 -19.64 2.36 -4.48
C GLN A 456 -20.94 2.74 -3.75
N ILE A 457 -21.24 2.12 -2.60
CA ILE A 457 -22.47 2.42 -1.84
C ILE A 457 -22.45 3.80 -1.18
N SER A 458 -21.29 4.45 -1.12
CA SER A 458 -21.16 5.89 -0.77
C SER A 458 -21.42 6.82 -1.96
N GLY A 459 -21.67 6.28 -3.16
CA GLY A 459 -21.98 7.03 -4.38
C GLY A 459 -20.77 7.39 -5.24
N SER A 460 -19.58 6.84 -4.95
CA SER A 460 -18.32 7.20 -5.62
C SER A 460 -17.84 6.20 -6.68
N ASP A 461 -18.69 5.25 -7.09
CA ASP A 461 -18.38 4.26 -8.13
C ASP A 461 -17.03 3.56 -7.91
N PHE A 462 -16.89 2.98 -6.71
CA PHE A 462 -15.68 2.32 -6.20
C PHE A 462 -14.48 3.22 -5.88
N ASN A 463 -14.51 4.52 -6.14
CA ASN A 463 -13.31 5.35 -6.06
C ASN A 463 -13.22 6.17 -4.74
N PHE A 464 -12.26 5.80 -3.88
CA PHE A 464 -12.03 6.51 -2.63
C PHE A 464 -11.42 7.90 -2.81
N LEU A 465 -10.68 8.14 -3.91
CA LEU A 465 -10.10 9.46 -4.19
C LEU A 465 -11.19 10.52 -4.37
N ILE A 466 -12.25 10.19 -5.12
CA ILE A 466 -13.43 11.04 -5.24
C ILE A 466 -14.10 11.13 -3.87
N LYS A 467 -14.43 10.02 -3.22
CA LYS A 467 -15.16 10.02 -1.95
C LYS A 467 -14.53 10.93 -0.88
N ASN A 468 -13.20 10.87 -0.75
CA ASN A 468 -12.48 11.45 0.38
C ASN A 468 -11.86 12.83 0.09
N GLY A 469 -11.85 13.29 -1.16
CA GLY A 469 -11.34 14.62 -1.48
C GLY A 469 -12.11 15.75 -0.75
N PRO A 470 -11.54 16.96 -0.61
CA PRO A 470 -10.18 17.33 -0.98
C PRO A 470 -9.11 16.80 -0.01
N PHE A 471 -7.89 16.65 -0.51
CA PHE A 471 -6.72 16.26 0.28
C PHE A 471 -5.96 17.54 0.65
N THR A 472 -6.22 18.04 1.86
CA THR A 472 -5.75 19.37 2.29
C THR A 472 -4.42 19.34 3.02
N ALA A 473 -3.95 18.17 3.45
CA ALA A 473 -2.69 17.97 4.16
C ALA A 473 -2.12 16.58 3.82
N PRO A 474 -0.80 16.42 3.77
CA PRO A 474 -0.18 15.10 3.78
C PRO A 474 -0.28 14.48 5.18
N GLU A 475 -0.28 13.16 5.26
CA GLU A 475 0.01 12.46 6.50
C GLU A 475 1.51 12.56 6.77
N VAL A 476 1.87 12.80 8.04
CA VAL A 476 3.23 13.14 8.43
C VAL A 476 3.69 12.14 9.48
N VAL A 477 4.81 11.47 9.20
CA VAL A 477 5.45 10.56 10.15
C VAL A 477 5.98 11.38 11.34
N GLY A 478 5.68 10.95 12.56
CA GLY A 478 6.07 11.66 13.79
C GLY A 478 5.18 12.84 14.19
N ASP A 479 4.08 13.13 13.46
CA ASP A 479 3.11 14.18 13.83
C ASP A 479 1.96 13.70 14.72
N GLN A 480 1.57 12.43 14.60
CA GLN A 480 0.72 11.71 15.54
C GLN A 480 1.68 10.84 16.35
N GLY A 481 2.22 11.35 17.45
CA GLY A 481 3.20 10.59 18.26
C GLY A 481 4.52 11.29 18.55
N THR A 482 4.46 12.57 18.91
CA THR A 482 5.32 13.11 19.98
C THR A 482 5.31 12.17 21.20
N ILE A 483 6.38 12.17 22.03
CA ILE A 483 6.28 11.73 23.43
C ILE A 483 5.09 12.46 24.06
N SER A 484 3.94 11.79 24.18
CA SER A 484 2.78 12.41 24.80
C SER A 484 3.17 12.77 26.23
N LEU A 485 3.05 14.05 26.57
CA LEU A 485 3.45 14.55 27.88
C LEU A 485 2.65 13.84 28.98
N ARG A 486 3.24 12.81 29.56
CA ARG A 486 2.62 11.94 30.54
C ARG A 486 2.31 12.76 31.79
N ASN A 487 1.05 12.70 32.24
CA ASN A 487 0.73 13.10 33.60
C ASN A 487 1.34 12.07 34.53
N ILE A 488 2.15 12.51 35.49
CA ILE A 488 2.86 11.63 36.40
C ILE A 488 2.19 11.73 37.76
N ASN A 489 1.37 10.73 38.06
CA ASN A 489 0.67 10.65 39.34
C ASN A 489 1.24 9.51 40.21
N THR A 490 1.92 8.55 39.60
CA THR A 490 2.41 7.34 40.27
C THR A 490 3.85 7.03 39.86
N TYR A 491 4.50 6.15 40.62
CA TYR A 491 5.82 5.64 40.21
C TYR A 491 5.77 4.82 38.91
N ALA A 492 4.66 4.12 38.65
CA ALA A 492 4.46 3.42 37.39
C ALA A 492 4.45 4.39 36.20
N ASP A 493 3.90 5.59 36.37
CA ASP A 493 3.94 6.64 35.34
C ASP A 493 5.38 7.13 35.10
N VAL A 494 6.20 7.23 36.15
CA VAL A 494 7.63 7.58 36.01
C VAL A 494 8.37 6.52 35.19
N GLN A 495 8.14 5.24 35.49
CA GLN A 495 8.75 4.14 34.75
C GLN A 495 8.32 4.16 33.28
N ALA A 496 7.02 4.35 33.04
CA ALA A 496 6.46 4.44 31.70
C ALA A 496 7.03 5.64 30.93
N MET A 497 7.13 6.82 31.55
CA MET A 497 7.76 8.00 30.94
C MET A 497 9.17 7.69 30.40
N PHE A 498 10.05 7.10 31.21
CA PHE A 498 11.41 6.78 30.78
C PHE A 498 11.44 5.66 29.73
N ASN A 499 10.59 4.64 29.87
CA ASN A 499 10.50 3.54 28.91
C ASN A 499 10.05 4.01 27.53
N ASP A 500 8.98 4.80 27.49
CA ASP A 500 8.44 5.36 26.26
C ASP A 500 9.48 6.27 25.60
N TYR A 501 10.12 7.15 26.37
CA TYR A 501 11.12 8.06 25.83
C TYR A 501 12.32 7.34 25.22
N VAL A 502 12.84 6.31 25.90
CA VAL A 502 13.93 5.47 25.38
C VAL A 502 13.50 4.73 24.13
N LYS A 503 12.31 4.12 24.15
CA LYS A 503 11.75 3.37 23.03
C LYS A 503 11.57 4.26 21.80
N LEU A 504 10.91 5.41 21.97
CA LEU A 504 10.60 6.36 20.90
C LEU A 504 11.85 6.96 20.25
N ASN A 505 12.90 7.22 21.04
CA ASN A 505 14.12 7.87 20.54
C ASN A 505 15.26 6.89 20.23
N GLY A 506 15.01 5.58 20.28
CA GLY A 506 16.04 4.57 19.99
C GLY A 506 17.27 4.65 20.90
N ILE A 507 17.11 5.04 22.17
CA ILE A 507 18.24 5.34 23.06
C ILE A 507 18.87 4.03 23.56
N GLY A 508 20.14 3.81 23.22
CA GLY A 508 20.90 2.64 23.65
C GLY A 508 21.21 2.64 25.16
N ILE A 509 20.47 1.84 25.93
CA ILE A 509 20.67 1.70 27.39
C ILE A 509 21.86 0.79 27.74
N ASN A 510 22.15 -0.21 26.91
CA ASN A 510 23.11 -1.26 27.25
C ASN A 510 24.56 -0.76 27.33
N GLY A 511 24.89 0.39 26.74
CA GLY A 511 26.18 1.07 26.89
C GLY A 511 26.29 1.98 28.10
N SER A 512 25.17 2.36 28.74
CA SER A 512 25.19 3.32 29.84
C SER A 512 25.67 2.66 31.14
N PRO A 513 26.39 3.38 32.02
CA PRO A 513 26.85 2.84 33.30
C PRO A 513 25.68 2.56 34.26
N HIS A 514 24.58 3.31 34.15
CA HIS A 514 23.42 3.21 35.03
C HIS A 514 22.32 2.27 34.54
N LYS A 515 22.34 1.83 33.27
CA LYS A 515 21.29 1.00 32.65
C LYS A 515 19.87 1.61 32.80
N ALA A 516 18.83 0.78 32.65
CA ALA A 516 17.43 1.14 32.85
C ALA A 516 17.06 1.10 34.34
N PHE A 517 17.78 1.85 35.18
CA PHE A 517 17.66 1.69 36.63
C PHE A 517 16.24 1.91 37.16
N TRP A 518 15.45 2.76 36.50
CA TRP A 518 14.04 3.01 36.82
C TRP A 518 13.19 1.74 36.73
N ASN A 519 13.53 0.77 35.89
CA ASN A 519 12.83 -0.52 35.82
C ASN A 519 13.37 -1.57 36.80
N THR A 520 14.61 -1.42 37.24
CA THR A 520 15.26 -2.43 38.10
C THR A 520 15.12 -2.13 39.59
N LEU A 521 14.89 -0.87 39.94
CA LEU A 521 14.70 -0.44 41.33
C LEU A 521 13.23 -0.58 41.74
N SER A 522 13.01 -1.02 42.98
CA SER A 522 11.70 -0.87 43.62
C SER A 522 11.39 0.61 43.82
N TYR A 523 10.10 0.95 44.01
CA TYR A 523 9.70 2.32 44.35
C TYR A 523 10.54 2.90 45.50
N ASN A 524 10.66 2.15 46.60
CA ASN A 524 11.41 2.58 47.78
C ASN A 524 12.90 2.80 47.48
N ASP A 525 13.50 1.96 46.65
CA ASP A 525 14.91 2.11 46.26
C ASP A 525 15.11 3.27 45.30
N PHE A 526 14.14 3.54 44.43
CA PHE A 526 14.18 4.69 43.53
C PHE A 526 14.10 6.00 44.29
N ILE A 527 13.18 6.12 45.26
CA ILE A 527 12.98 7.39 45.98
C ILE A 527 14.00 7.67 47.08
N ASN A 528 14.63 6.64 47.64
CA ASN A 528 15.60 6.79 48.73
C ASN A 528 17.05 6.53 48.32
N GLY A 529 17.25 5.84 47.19
CA GLY A 529 18.55 5.31 46.79
C GLY A 529 19.33 6.19 45.81
N ASN A 530 20.40 5.59 45.31
CA ASN A 530 21.32 6.21 44.36
C ASN A 530 21.19 5.54 42.99
N VAL A 531 21.49 6.29 41.93
CA VAL A 531 21.64 5.77 40.57
C VAL A 531 22.70 4.65 40.60
N PRO A 532 22.34 3.41 40.22
CA PRO A 532 23.26 2.28 40.24
C PRO A 532 24.53 2.56 39.45
N ASN A 533 25.67 2.13 40.00
CA ASN A 533 27.02 2.30 39.43
C ASN A 533 27.50 3.75 39.21
N VAL A 534 26.70 4.75 39.58
CA VAL A 534 27.04 6.18 39.48
C VAL A 534 27.14 6.81 40.87
N GLY A 535 26.35 6.32 41.85
CA GLY A 535 26.48 6.73 43.26
C GLY A 535 25.82 8.08 43.59
N ILE A 536 25.02 8.62 42.68
CA ILE A 536 24.31 9.91 42.84
C ILE A 536 22.90 9.64 43.34
N LYS A 537 22.43 10.37 44.36
CA LYS A 537 21.07 10.25 44.88
C LYS A 537 20.05 10.58 43.78
N ILE A 538 19.07 9.71 43.54
CA ILE A 538 18.14 9.82 42.41
C ILE A 538 17.24 11.05 42.56
N CYS A 539 16.39 11.07 43.58
CA CYS A 539 15.47 12.16 43.84
C CYS A 539 15.42 12.53 45.34
N THR A 540 14.98 13.76 45.61
CA THR A 540 14.65 14.29 46.93
C THR A 540 13.17 14.61 46.93
N CYS A 541 12.34 13.67 47.36
CA CYS A 541 10.89 13.84 47.37
C CYS A 541 10.48 15.07 48.21
N GLY A 542 9.62 15.90 47.64
CA GLY A 542 9.22 17.21 48.15
C GLY A 542 10.12 18.38 47.72
N ASP A 543 11.19 18.13 46.96
CA ASP A 543 12.12 19.17 46.47
C ASP A 543 12.75 18.75 45.12
N SER A 544 12.05 19.03 44.04
CA SER A 544 12.48 18.74 42.67
C SER A 544 13.71 19.54 42.26
N GLU A 545 13.89 20.76 42.77
CA GLU A 545 15.06 21.60 42.50
C GLU A 545 16.36 20.97 43.02
N LYS A 546 16.30 20.20 44.12
CA LYS A 546 17.44 19.43 44.66
C LYS A 546 17.50 17.97 44.21
N SER A 547 16.62 17.55 43.31
CA SER A 547 16.59 16.18 42.81
C SER A 547 17.57 16.02 41.65
N ALA A 548 18.60 15.19 41.82
CA ALA A 548 19.66 15.05 40.83
C ALA A 548 19.13 14.61 39.46
N ILE A 549 18.14 13.70 39.42
CA ILE A 549 17.54 13.25 38.17
C ILE A 549 16.89 14.40 37.38
N VAL A 550 16.25 15.38 38.04
CA VAL A 550 15.66 16.56 37.39
C VAL A 550 16.75 17.50 36.89
N GLN A 551 17.76 17.75 37.73
CA GLN A 551 18.90 18.59 37.35
C GLN A 551 19.69 17.99 36.17
N ILE A 552 19.86 16.66 36.13
CA ILE A 552 20.52 15.94 35.03
C ILE A 552 19.67 16.01 33.75
N LEU A 553 18.35 15.85 33.84
CA LEU A 553 17.47 15.99 32.67
C LEU A 553 17.39 17.42 32.11
N LYS A 554 17.73 18.43 32.91
CA LYS A 554 17.80 19.85 32.50
C LYS A 554 19.22 20.35 32.22
N GLY A 555 20.23 19.47 32.31
CA GLY A 555 21.63 19.84 32.13
C GLY A 555 22.20 20.79 33.19
N SER A 556 21.55 20.94 34.34
CA SER A 556 21.95 21.86 35.42
C SER A 556 22.71 21.18 36.57
N TYR A 557 22.95 19.86 36.48
CA TYR A 557 23.70 19.11 37.49
C TYR A 557 25.21 19.31 37.31
N ASP A 558 25.92 19.69 38.38
CA ASP A 558 27.37 19.94 38.33
C ASP A 558 28.14 18.66 37.96
N GLY A 559 28.99 18.76 36.93
CA GLY A 559 29.81 17.65 36.44
C GLY A 559 29.13 16.59 35.59
N ILE A 560 27.81 16.69 35.31
CA ILE A 560 27.08 15.77 34.42
C ILE A 560 26.29 16.56 33.37
N GLY A 561 26.59 16.30 32.09
CA GLY A 561 25.85 16.89 30.98
C GLY A 561 24.40 16.40 30.90
N GLU A 562 23.56 17.17 30.21
CA GLU A 562 22.15 16.84 30.01
C GLU A 562 21.96 15.42 29.45
N MET A 563 21.00 14.68 30.00
CA MET A 563 20.70 13.31 29.60
C MET A 563 19.39 13.22 28.80
N PRO A 564 19.34 12.37 27.76
CA PRO A 564 20.39 11.47 27.25
C PRO A 564 21.61 12.21 26.68
N PHE A 565 22.82 11.66 26.91
CA PHE A 565 24.06 12.29 26.47
C PHE A 565 24.09 12.47 24.95
N GLY A 566 24.20 13.72 24.49
CA GLY A 566 24.19 14.07 23.06
C GLY A 566 22.79 14.24 22.46
N GLY A 567 21.74 14.11 23.27
CA GLY A 567 20.35 14.20 22.83
C GLY A 567 19.84 12.93 22.10
N PRO A 568 18.57 12.93 21.65
CA PRO A 568 17.55 13.97 21.89
C PRO A 568 17.18 14.08 23.37
N TYR A 569 16.90 15.30 23.87
CA TYR A 569 16.59 15.60 25.28
C TYR A 569 15.09 15.62 25.58
N PHE A 570 14.72 15.30 26.83
CA PHE A 570 13.33 15.34 27.25
C PHE A 570 12.73 16.74 27.05
N PRO A 571 11.48 16.87 26.57
CA PRO A 571 10.80 18.15 26.54
C PRO A 571 10.72 18.77 27.94
N ASP A 572 10.99 20.06 28.07
CA ASP A 572 10.96 20.78 29.36
C ASP A 572 9.66 20.56 30.11
N GLU A 573 8.51 20.58 29.42
CA GLU A 573 7.19 20.36 30.01
C GLU A 573 7.04 18.93 30.59
N GLN A 574 7.67 17.91 29.99
CA GLN A 574 7.67 16.55 30.56
C GLN A 574 8.49 16.50 31.84
N VAL A 575 9.65 17.17 31.84
CA VAL A 575 10.52 17.26 33.01
C VAL A 575 9.82 18.06 34.13
N GLU A 576 9.04 19.08 33.80
CA GLU A 576 8.21 19.82 34.76
C GLU A 576 7.10 18.96 35.37
N LYS A 577 6.42 18.11 34.58
CA LYS A 577 5.44 17.15 35.11
C LYS A 577 6.10 16.13 36.05
N PHE A 578 7.32 15.69 35.75
CA PHE A 578 8.08 14.80 36.63
C PHE A 578 8.57 15.50 37.90
N ALA A 579 9.06 16.74 37.77
CA ALA A 579 9.42 17.60 38.90
C ALA A 579 8.22 17.82 39.82
N LYS A 580 7.03 18.08 39.26
CA LYS A 580 5.79 18.19 40.02
C LYS A 580 5.46 16.92 40.81
N TRP A 581 5.60 15.73 40.22
CA TRP A 581 5.39 14.47 40.95
C TRP A 581 6.37 14.33 42.14
N ILE A 582 7.62 14.76 41.98
CA ILE A 582 8.59 14.81 43.09
C ILE A 582 8.13 15.79 44.17
N ASP A 583 7.72 17.00 43.79
CA ASP A 583 7.26 18.05 44.72
C ASP A 583 5.99 17.65 45.46
N ASP A 584 5.11 16.87 44.83
CA ASP A 584 3.92 16.27 45.44
C ASP A 584 4.27 15.09 46.40
N GLY A 585 5.55 14.84 46.65
CA GLY A 585 6.04 13.86 47.62
C GLY A 585 6.31 12.47 47.04
N CYS A 586 6.49 12.36 45.72
CA CYS A 586 6.73 11.10 45.00
C CYS A 586 5.65 10.03 45.23
N PRO A 587 4.36 10.29 45.04
CA PRO A 587 3.31 9.29 45.31
C PRO A 587 3.55 7.95 44.58
N GLU A 588 3.47 6.84 45.32
CA GLU A 588 3.66 5.48 44.79
C GLU A 588 2.49 5.03 43.90
N LYS A 589 1.25 5.37 44.30
CA LYS A 589 -0.02 4.96 43.69
C LYS A 589 -1.03 6.09 43.63
#